data_AF-A0A946UVY1-F1
#
_entry.id   AF-A0A946UVY1-F1
#
_cell.length_a   1.000
_cell.length_b   1.000
_cell.length_c   1.000
_cell.angle_alpha   90.00
_cell.angle_beta   90.00
_cell.angle_gamma   90.00
#
_symmetry.space_group_name_H-M   'P 1'
#
loop_
_entity.id
_entity.type
_entity.pdbx_description
1 polymer ?
#
loop_
_entity_poly.entity_id
_entity_poly.type
_entity_poly.pdbx_seq_one_letter_code
_entity_poly.pdbx_strand_id
1 'polypeptide(L)' 'MTDRIDAFFGAWQLESREERLETITSTVAPSIVYVDPRTPKPITSISALSEYVGMFTAKAPGWSAKVV' A
#
# COMPACT_ATOMS: atom_id res chain seq x y z
N MET A 1 6.79 -16.31 2.37
CA MET A 1 7.12 -15.00 1.74
C MET A 1 5.98 -14.52 0.87
N THR A 2 5.26 -15.40 0.17
CA THR A 2 4.02 -15.10 -0.58
C THR A 2 3.01 -14.32 0.26
N ASP A 3 2.77 -14.74 1.50
CA ASP A 3 1.78 -14.13 2.41
C ASP A 3 1.99 -12.61 2.65
N ARG A 4 3.24 -12.15 2.70
CA ARG A 4 3.55 -10.72 2.92
C ARG A 4 3.32 -9.90 1.65
N ILE A 5 3.58 -10.49 0.48
CA ILE A 5 3.36 -9.85 -0.82
C ILE A 5 1.84 -9.79 -1.08
N ASP A 6 1.13 -10.88 -0.82
CA ASP A 6 -0.32 -10.95 -0.94
C ASP A 6 -0.99 -9.95 0.00
N ALA A 7 -0.56 -9.87 1.27
CA ALA A 7 -1.07 -8.89 2.22
C ALA A 7 -0.76 -7.44 1.79
N PHE A 8 0.43 -7.17 1.23
CA PHE A 8 0.77 -5.84 0.73
C PHE A 8 -0.16 -5.40 -0.40
N PHE A 9 -0.38 -6.25 -1.41
CA PHE A 9 -1.31 -5.92 -2.50
C PHE A 9 -2.77 -5.94 -2.03
N GLY A 10 -3.10 -6.77 -1.05
CA GLY A 10 -4.40 -6.78 -0.39
C GLY A 10 -4.75 -5.43 0.25
N ALA A 11 -3.76 -4.68 0.75
CA ALA A 11 -3.95 -3.36 1.34
C ALA A 11 -4.53 -2.30 0.37
N TRP A 12 -4.45 -2.53 -0.95
CA TRP A 12 -4.96 -1.62 -1.98
C TRP A 12 -6.49 -1.59 -2.08
N GLN A 13 -7.16 -2.60 -1.54
CA GLN A 13 -8.63 -2.65 -1.48
C GLN A 13 -9.19 -2.17 -0.13
N LEU A 14 -8.33 -1.84 0.85
CA LEU A 14 -8.74 -1.46 2.20
C LEU A 14 -9.19 0.01 2.25
N GLU A 15 -10.47 0.22 2.56
CA GLU A 15 -11.06 1.55 2.72
C GLU A 15 -10.66 2.20 4.05
N SER A 16 -10.60 1.42 5.14
CA SER A 16 -10.14 1.93 6.44
C SER A 16 -8.67 2.36 6.36
N ARG A 17 -8.41 3.59 6.77
CA ARG A 17 -7.05 4.14 6.85
C ARG A 17 -6.22 3.40 7.88
N GLU A 18 -6.82 3.07 9.01
CA GLU A 18 -6.20 2.41 10.15
C GLU A 18 -5.80 0.98 9.77
N GLU A 19 -6.74 0.21 9.20
CA GLU A 19 -6.50 -1.17 8.76
C GLU A 19 -5.42 -1.23 7.65
N ARG A 20 -5.45 -0.28 6.72
CA ARG A 20 -4.43 -0.16 5.67
C ARG A 20 -3.06 0.16 6.23
N LEU A 21 -2.97 1.09 7.19
CA LEU A 21 -1.71 1.45 7.83
C LEU A 21 -1.13 0.26 8.60
N GLU A 22 -1.95 -0.46 9.37
CA GLU A 22 -1.53 -1.66 10.10
C GLU A 22 -1.02 -2.75 9.14
N THR A 23 -1.79 -3.02 8.08
CA THR A 23 -1.44 -4.03 7.07
C THR A 23 -0.11 -3.70 6.38
N ILE A 24 0.06 -2.46 5.92
CA ILE A 24 1.31 -2.01 5.27
C ILE A 24 2.48 -2.07 6.26
N THR A 25 2.29 -1.61 7.50
CA THR A 25 3.34 -1.66 8.55
C THR A 25 3.82 -3.09 8.80
N SER A 26 2.90 -4.06 8.77
CA SER A 26 3.26 -5.46 8.98
C SER A 26 3.99 -6.10 7.79
N THR A 27 3.89 -5.51 6.58
CA THR A 27 4.34 -6.14 5.33
C THR A 27 5.64 -5.57 4.77
N VAL A 28 6.07 -4.38 5.22
CA VAL A 28 7.28 -3.71 4.72
C VAL A 28 8.29 -3.45 5.83
N ALA A 29 9.56 -3.29 5.47
CA ALA A 29 10.60 -2.87 6.40
C ALA A 29 10.44 -1.38 6.78
N PRO A 30 10.87 -0.94 7.98
CA PRO A 30 10.85 0.48 8.36
C PRO A 30 11.60 1.40 7.39
N SER A 31 12.64 0.89 6.73
CA SER A 31 13.45 1.61 5.73
C SER A 31 12.92 1.43 4.29
N ILE A 32 11.59 1.35 4.12
CA ILE A 32 10.95 1.12 2.82
C ILE A 32 11.34 2.22 1.82
N VAL A 33 11.53 1.81 0.56
CA VAL A 33 11.63 2.69 -0.60
C VAL A 33 10.68 2.16 -1.66
N TYR A 34 9.63 2.92 -1.97
CA TYR A 34 8.64 2.57 -2.97
C TYR A 34 8.73 3.55 -4.15
N VAL A 35 8.91 3.00 -5.34
CA VAL A 35 9.08 3.77 -6.59
C VAL A 35 7.96 3.42 -7.53
N ASP A 36 7.16 4.42 -7.90
CA ASP A 36 6.06 4.28 -8.85
C ASP A 36 6.17 5.41 -9.90
N PRO A 37 5.99 5.13 -11.21
CA PRO A 37 5.98 6.15 -12.26
C PRO A 37 5.04 7.32 -12.02
N ARG A 38 4.01 7.16 -11.19
CA ARG A 38 3.03 8.20 -10.80
C ARG A 38 3.53 9.12 -9.70
N THR A 39 4.67 8.80 -9.08
CA THR A 39 5.30 9.60 -8.03
C THR A 39 6.57 10.26 -8.55
N PRO A 40 6.74 11.60 -8.40
CA PRO A 40 7.93 12.29 -8.91
C PRO A 40 9.20 12.00 -8.10
N LYS A 41 9.07 11.48 -6.87
CA LYS A 41 10.17 11.05 -6.00
C LYS A 41 9.77 9.75 -5.28
N PRO A 42 10.73 8.89 -4.90
CA PRO A 42 10.44 7.69 -4.11
C PRO A 42 9.71 8.02 -2.80
N ILE A 43 8.78 7.15 -2.42
CA ILE A 43 8.13 7.17 -1.11
C ILE A 43 9.02 6.41 -0.12
N THR A 44 9.43 7.07 0.96
CA THR A 44 10.42 6.52 1.90
C THR A 44 9.89 6.36 3.34
N SER A 45 8.57 6.44 3.54
CA SER A 45 7.95 6.21 4.84
C SER A 45 6.68 5.38 4.71
N ILE A 46 6.40 4.58 5.74
CA ILE A 46 5.22 3.73 5.82
C ILE A 46 3.93 4.55 5.79
N SER A 47 3.90 5.69 6.49
CA SER A 47 2.74 6.58 6.50
C SER A 47 2.46 7.15 5.12
N ALA A 48 3.47 7.66 4.41
CA ALA A 48 3.30 8.19 3.06
C ALA A 48 2.90 7.10 2.06
N LEU A 49 3.38 5.87 2.24
CA LEU A 49 2.95 4.73 1.43
C LEU A 49 1.47 4.39 1.68
N SER A 50 1.02 4.38 2.94
CA SER A 50 -0.39 4.14 3.28
C SER A 50 -1.32 5.22 2.74
N GLU A 51 -0.92 6.49 2.78
CA GLU A 51 -1.68 7.57 2.14
C GLU A 51 -1.74 7.40 0.62
N TYR A 52 -0.61 7.06 -0.01
CA TYR A 52 -0.53 6.84 -1.45
C TYR A 52 -1.46 5.71 -1.91
N VAL A 53 -1.42 4.57 -1.22
CA VAL A 53 -2.31 3.44 -1.51
C VAL A 53 -3.78 3.83 -1.30
N GLY A 54 -4.09 4.57 -0.22
CA GLY A 54 -5.45 5.04 0.08
C GLY A 54 -6.06 5.94 -1.00
N MET A 55 -5.24 6.67 -1.75
CA MET A 55 -5.74 7.47 -2.88
C MET A 55 -6.39 6.61 -3.97
N PHE A 56 -5.98 5.36 -4.16
CA PHE A 56 -6.56 4.48 -5.18
C PHE A 56 -7.92 3.99 -4.77
N THR A 57 -8.09 3.53 -3.52
CA THR A 57 -9.40 3.10 -3.00
C THR A 57 -10.40 4.27 -2.99
N ALA A 58 -9.96 5.48 -2.62
CA ALA A 58 -10.83 6.66 -2.61
C ALA A 58 -11.25 7.14 -4.01
N LYS A 59 -10.39 7.00 -5.02
CA LYS A 59 -10.66 7.44 -6.40
C LYS A 59 -11.29 6.35 -7.27
N ALA A 60 -11.23 5.10 -6.85
CA ALA A 60 -11.75 3.95 -7.57
C ALA A 60 -12.33 2.91 -6.60
N PRO A 61 -13.55 3.16 -6.06
CA PRO A 61 -14.22 2.22 -5.18
C PRO A 61 -14.39 0.84 -5.84
N GLY A 62 -14.09 -0.22 -5.09
CA GLY A 62 -14.17 -1.61 -5.58
C GLY A 62 -12.96 -2.11 -6.37
N TRP A 63 -11.89 -1.32 -6.52
CA TRP A 63 -10.64 -1.79 -7.12
C TRP A 63 -9.82 -2.63 -6.15
N SER A 64 -9.09 -3.61 -6.69
CA SER A 64 -8.17 -4.47 -5.93
C SER A 64 -6.87 -4.70 -6.70
N ALA A 65 -5.82 -5.05 -5.95
CA ALA A 65 -4.54 -5.52 -6.51
C ALA A 65 -4.27 -6.94 -6.01
N LYS A 66 -3.66 -7.77 -6.87
CA LYS A 66 -3.34 -9.18 -6.57
C LYS A 66 -2.08 -9.63 -7.29
N VAL A 67 -1.40 -10.60 -6.71
CA VAL A 67 -0.30 -11.34 -7.36
C VAL A 67 -0.91 -12.35 -8.35
N VAL A 68 -0.36 -12.47 -9.56
CA VAL A 68 -0.82 -13.40 -10.63
C VAL A 68 0.34 -14.15 -11.27
#